data_AF-A0A6L3SZL4-F1
#
_entry.id   AF-A0A6L3SZL4-F1
#
_cell.length_a   1.000
_cell.length_b   1.000
_cell.length_c   1.000
_cell.angle_alpha   90.00
_cell.angle_beta   90.00
_cell.angle_gamma   90.00
#
_symmetry.space_group_name_H-M   'P 1'
#
loop_
_entity.id
_entity.type
_entity.pdbx_description
1 polymer ?
#
loop_
_entity_poly.entity_id
_entity_poly.type
_entity_poly.pdbx_seq_one_letter_code
_entity_poly.pdbx_strand_id
1 'polypeptide(L)'
;MPFYYFHLRTAEGLDRDEIGLLYANIEAAYLGACKAIPKLLAELVQGGHDPNCCIFEITDAEGRRLIEVPFLERAKRWRPPQPPAVSPETRALLDRIDVLTRAIGEEIARLGTNLAEARAQMVTMQAITGTPQAPRCARERSP
;
A
#
# COMPACT_ATOMS: atom_id res chain seq x y z
N MET A 1 -15.29 30.00 -8.45
CA MET A 1 -15.22 28.68 -9.11
C MET A 1 -16.41 27.87 -8.62
N PRO A 2 -17.23 27.30 -9.50
CA PRO A 2 -18.38 26.46 -9.11
C PRO A 2 -17.95 25.11 -8.52
N PHE A 3 -18.83 24.55 -7.68
CA PHE A 3 -18.72 23.18 -7.18
C PHE A 3 -19.40 22.21 -8.14
N TYR A 4 -18.75 21.06 -8.35
CA TYR A 4 -19.29 19.94 -9.11
C TYR A 4 -19.19 18.67 -8.29
N TYR A 5 -20.20 17.82 -8.36
CA TYR A 5 -20.23 16.53 -7.66
C TYR A 5 -20.16 15.39 -8.66
N PHE A 6 -19.45 14.32 -8.30
CA PHE A 6 -19.12 13.21 -9.20
C PHE A 6 -19.74 11.92 -8.69
N HIS A 7 -21.01 11.69 -8.98
CA HIS A 7 -21.71 10.48 -8.53
C HIS A 7 -21.33 9.29 -9.43
N LEU A 8 -21.07 8.13 -8.83
CA LEU A 8 -20.77 6.90 -9.55
C LEU A 8 -22.05 6.06 -9.68
N ARG A 9 -22.49 5.84 -10.91
CA ARG A 9 -23.58 4.90 -11.20
C ARG A 9 -22.98 3.56 -11.62
N THR A 10 -23.32 2.50 -10.90
CA THR A 10 -22.97 1.11 -11.21
C THR A 10 -24.22 0.30 -11.56
N ALA A 11 -24.06 -1.01 -11.79
CA ALA A 11 -25.20 -1.90 -11.99
C ALA A 11 -26.05 -2.07 -10.72
N GLU A 12 -25.44 -1.92 -9.55
CA GLU A 12 -26.05 -2.13 -8.23
C GLU A 12 -26.74 -0.87 -7.69
N GLY A 13 -26.40 0.31 -8.18
CA GLY A 13 -27.03 1.55 -7.74
C GLY A 13 -26.24 2.82 -8.07
N LEU A 14 -26.64 3.91 -7.42
CA LEU A 14 -25.98 5.21 -7.50
C LEU A 14 -25.25 5.49 -6.19
N ASP A 15 -23.94 5.59 -6.26
CA ASP A 15 -23.07 6.06 -5.18
C ASP A 15 -22.87 7.58 -5.31
N ARG A 16 -23.24 8.33 -4.27
CA ARG A 16 -23.28 9.79 -4.30
C ARG A 16 -22.02 10.37 -3.66
N ASP A 17 -21.26 11.10 -4.46
CA ASP A 17 -20.29 12.07 -3.94
C ASP A 17 -20.99 13.23 -3.21
N GLU A 18 -20.78 13.33 -1.89
CA GLU A 18 -21.30 14.40 -1.02
C GLU A 18 -20.29 15.54 -0.81
N ILE A 19 -19.02 15.34 -1.21
CA ILE A 19 -17.94 16.29 -0.97
C ILE A 19 -17.87 17.29 -2.13
N GLY A 20 -17.91 16.77 -3.36
CA GLY A 20 -17.73 17.56 -4.57
C GLY A 20 -16.35 18.21 -4.68
N LEU A 21 -16.08 18.87 -5.81
CA LEU A 21 -14.81 19.52 -6.10
C LEU A 21 -15.03 20.86 -6.81
N LEU A 22 -14.14 21.80 -6.53
CA LEU A 22 -14.09 23.10 -7.19
C LEU A 22 -13.36 22.98 -8.54
N TYR A 23 -14.03 23.38 -9.62
CA TYR A 23 -13.42 23.52 -10.94
C TYR A 23 -13.71 24.90 -11.54
N ALA A 24 -12.89 25.32 -12.49
CA ALA A 24 -13.09 26.60 -13.18
C ALA A 24 -14.40 26.63 -14.00
N ASN A 25 -14.73 25.50 -14.63
CA ASN A 25 -15.91 25.28 -15.47
C ASN A 25 -16.20 23.78 -15.62
N ILE A 26 -17.28 23.45 -16.35
CA ILE A 26 -17.73 22.08 -16.54
C ILE A 26 -16.75 21.26 -17.38
N GLU A 27 -16.03 21.88 -18.32
CA GLU A 27 -15.00 21.22 -19.12
C GLU A 27 -13.81 20.78 -18.25
N ALA A 28 -13.39 21.61 -17.30
CA ALA A 28 -12.35 21.29 -16.34
C ALA A 28 -12.79 20.17 -15.39
N ALA A 29 -14.05 20.19 -14.94
CA ALA A 29 -14.64 19.12 -14.15
C ALA A 29 -14.66 17.79 -14.93
N TYR A 30 -15.06 17.82 -16.21
CA TYR A 30 -15.01 16.66 -17.10
C TYR A 30 -13.60 16.10 -17.24
N LEU A 31 -12.59 16.96 -17.47
CA LEU A 31 -11.19 16.51 -17.53
C LEU A 31 -10.71 15.91 -16.22
N GLY A 32 -11.18 16.44 -15.08
CA GLY A 32 -10.97 15.88 -13.75
C GLY A 32 -11.52 14.46 -13.62
N ALA A 33 -12.80 14.26 -13.92
CA ALA A 33 -13.44 12.95 -13.93
C ALA A 33 -12.65 11.96 -14.80
N CYS A 34 -12.28 12.38 -16.01
CA CYS A 34 -11.55 11.55 -16.94
C CYS A 34 -10.17 11.09 -16.45
N LYS A 35 -9.51 11.89 -15.61
CA LYS A 35 -8.24 11.52 -14.97
C LYS A 35 -8.43 10.54 -13.81
N ALA A 36 -9.58 10.60 -13.13
CA ALA A 36 -9.90 9.73 -11.99
C ALA A 36 -10.36 8.33 -12.44
N ILE A 37 -11.03 8.22 -13.59
CA ILE A 37 -11.61 6.96 -14.12
C ILE A 37 -10.63 5.78 -14.10
N PRO A 38 -9.37 5.85 -14.58
CA PRO A 38 -8.50 4.67 -14.62
C PRO A 38 -8.17 4.08 -13.24
N LYS A 39 -8.01 4.94 -12.23
CA LYS A 39 -7.75 4.49 -10.85
C LYS A 39 -8.98 3.82 -10.27
N LEU A 40 -10.14 4.47 -10.38
CA LEU A 40 -11.40 3.92 -9.89
C LEU A 40 -11.78 2.62 -10.62
N LEU A 41 -11.48 2.53 -11.92
CA LEU A 41 -11.71 1.34 -12.71
C LEU A 41 -10.91 0.14 -12.18
N ALA A 42 -9.66 0.34 -11.78
CA ALA A 42 -8.86 -0.72 -11.17
C ALA A 42 -9.45 -1.20 -9.84
N GLU A 43 -9.95 -0.27 -9.02
CA GLU A 43 -10.62 -0.57 -7.75
C GLU A 43 -11.93 -1.34 -7.97
N LEU A 44 -12.74 -0.93 -8.95
CA LEU A 44 -14.01 -1.58 -9.31
C LEU A 44 -13.81 -3.01 -9.83
N VAL A 45 -12.81 -3.22 -10.69
CA VAL A 45 -12.46 -4.56 -11.20
C VAL A 45 -11.97 -5.47 -10.07
N GLN A 46 -11.16 -4.96 -9.14
CA GLN A 46 -10.74 -5.73 -7.96
C GLN A 46 -11.92 -6.08 -7.05
N GLY A 47 -12.92 -5.19 -6.96
CA GLY A 47 -14.17 -5.42 -6.24
C GLY A 47 -15.17 -6.35 -6.94
N GLY A 48 -14.89 -6.79 -8.17
CA GLY A 48 -15.77 -7.68 -8.93
C GLY A 48 -16.96 -6.99 -9.63
N HIS A 49 -16.98 -5.66 -9.69
CA HIS A 49 -18.01 -4.91 -10.41
C HIS A 49 -17.74 -4.92 -11.91
N ASP A 50 -18.81 -4.91 -12.74
CA ASP A 50 -18.68 -4.80 -14.19
C ASP A 50 -18.38 -3.34 -14.60
N PRO A 51 -17.18 -3.05 -15.14
CA PRO A 51 -16.84 -1.73 -15.68
C PRO A 51 -17.78 -1.22 -16.75
N ASN A 52 -18.42 -2.12 -17.49
CA ASN A 52 -19.22 -1.78 -18.65
C ASN A 52 -20.51 -1.07 -18.27
N CYS A 53 -20.97 -1.26 -17.04
CA CYS A 53 -22.16 -0.63 -16.47
C CYS A 53 -21.83 0.64 -15.68
N CYS A 54 -20.56 1.05 -15.59
CA CYS A 54 -20.12 2.16 -14.75
C CYS A 54 -20.11 3.50 -15.50
N ILE A 55 -20.76 4.51 -14.92
CA ILE A 55 -20.89 5.87 -15.46
C ILE A 55 -20.64 6.88 -14.34
N PHE A 56 -19.88 7.93 -14.63
CA PHE A 56 -19.80 9.11 -13.76
C PHE A 56 -20.85 10.13 -14.15
N GLU A 57 -21.62 10.59 -13.18
CA GLU A 57 -22.58 11.69 -13.32
C GLU A 57 -22.00 12.94 -12.67
N ILE A 58 -21.78 13.98 -13.48
CA ILE A 58 -21.32 15.28 -13.00
C ILE A 58 -22.54 16.17 -12.78
N THR A 59 -22.73 16.65 -11.57
CA THR A 59 -23.87 17.49 -11.17
C THR A 59 -23.42 18.85 -10.65
N ASP A 60 -24.32 19.84 -10.66
CA ASP A 60 -24.15 21.12 -9.95
C ASP A 60 -24.56 21.03 -8.47
N ALA A 61 -24.47 22.15 -7.75
CA ALA A 61 -24.82 22.23 -6.34
C ALA A 61 -26.31 22.02 -6.05
N GLU A 62 -27.16 22.24 -7.05
CA GLU A 62 -28.59 21.97 -7.00
C GLU A 62 -28.90 20.50 -7.33
N GLY A 63 -27.89 19.67 -7.56
CA GLY A 63 -28.02 18.25 -7.89
C GLY A 63 -28.51 17.99 -9.31
N ARG A 64 -28.49 19.01 -10.19
CA ARG A 64 -28.87 18.85 -11.59
C ARG A 64 -27.71 18.22 -12.34
N ARG A 65 -28.02 17.14 -13.06
CA ARG A 65 -27.05 16.45 -13.91
C ARG A 65 -26.68 17.33 -15.10
N LEU A 66 -25.38 17.62 -15.21
CA LEU A 66 -24.81 18.41 -16.29
C LEU A 66 -24.23 17.51 -17.38
N ILE A 67 -23.47 16.48 -16.99
CA ILE A 67 -22.77 15.58 -17.91
C ILE A 67 -22.78 14.14 -17.38
N GLU A 68 -22.84 13.17 -18.31
CA GLU A 68 -22.52 11.77 -18.05
C GLU A 68 -21.21 11.38 -18.73
N VAL A 69 -20.36 10.64 -18.02
CA VAL A 69 -19.06 10.17 -18.51
C VAL A 69 -19.01 8.65 -18.39
N PRO A 70 -19.29 7.90 -19.48
CA PRO A 70 -19.17 6.45 -19.48
C PRO A 70 -17.72 6.00 -19.34
N PHE A 71 -17.46 4.98 -18.51
CA PHE A 71 -16.09 4.50 -18.27
C PHE A 71 -15.50 3.84 -19.54
N LEU A 72 -16.34 3.16 -20.32
CA LEU A 72 -15.96 2.43 -21.53
C LEU A 72 -15.48 3.32 -22.69
N GLU A 73 -16.02 4.54 -22.81
CA GLU A 73 -15.58 5.48 -23.86
C GLU A 73 -14.10 5.84 -23.67
N ARG A 74 -13.66 5.88 -22.41
CA ARG A 74 -12.26 6.04 -22.02
C ARG A 74 -11.50 4.71 -22.05
N ALA A 75 -12.11 3.59 -21.63
CA ALA A 75 -11.44 2.28 -21.63
C ALA A 75 -11.05 1.81 -23.05
N LYS A 76 -11.86 2.10 -24.08
CA LYS A 76 -11.50 1.79 -25.49
C LYS A 76 -10.31 2.61 -26.01
N ARG A 77 -10.09 3.82 -25.48
CA ARG A 77 -8.90 4.65 -25.77
C ARG A 77 -7.72 4.39 -24.83
N TRP A 78 -7.99 3.85 -23.65
CA TRP A 78 -6.99 3.48 -22.66
C TRP A 78 -6.40 2.11 -23.00
N ARG A 79 -5.32 2.12 -23.79
CA ARG A 79 -4.37 1.02 -23.74
C ARG A 79 -3.66 1.15 -22.38
N PRO A 80 -3.64 0.13 -21.50
CA PRO A 80 -2.69 0.16 -20.39
C PRO A 80 -1.30 0.44 -21.00
N PRO A 81 -0.47 1.32 -20.40
CA PRO A 81 0.91 1.43 -20.85
C PRO A 81 1.47 0.02 -20.88
N GLN A 82 1.79 -0.48 -22.08
CA GLN A 82 2.48 -1.75 -22.15
C GLN A 82 3.75 -1.53 -21.31
N PRO A 83 4.04 -2.40 -20.32
CA PRO A 83 5.30 -2.31 -19.64
C PRO A 83 6.36 -2.22 -20.74
N PRO A 84 7.27 -1.22 -20.68
CA PRO A 84 8.25 -1.04 -21.74
C PRO A 84 8.87 -2.41 -21.99
N ALA A 85 8.96 -2.82 -23.25
CA ALA A 85 9.49 -4.14 -23.60
C ALA A 85 10.87 -4.27 -22.94
N VAL A 86 10.91 -5.00 -21.83
CA VAL A 86 12.11 -5.11 -21.01
C VAL A 86 13.07 -5.93 -21.85
N SER A 87 14.21 -5.35 -22.21
CA SER A 87 15.21 -6.10 -22.97
C SER A 87 15.61 -7.35 -22.18
N PRO A 88 15.94 -8.46 -22.86
CA PRO A 88 16.41 -9.67 -22.17
C PRO A 88 17.60 -9.38 -21.25
N GLU A 89 18.45 -8.40 -21.59
CA GLU A 89 19.55 -7.92 -20.76
C GLU A 89 19.09 -7.26 -19.47
N THR A 90 18.09 -6.37 -19.55
CA THR A 90 17.52 -5.71 -18.36
C THR A 90 16.82 -6.74 -17.47
N ARG A 91 16.15 -7.73 -18.06
CA ARG A 91 15.52 -8.80 -17.30
C ARG A 91 16.55 -9.66 -16.58
N ALA A 92 17.61 -10.07 -17.26
CA ALA A 92 18.70 -10.83 -16.66
C ALA A 92 19.40 -10.06 -15.53
N LEU A 93 19.54 -8.73 -15.67
CA LEU A 93 20.08 -7.87 -14.62
C LEU A 93 19.18 -7.85 -13.37
N LEU A 94 17.86 -7.70 -13.55
CA LEU A 94 16.90 -7.72 -12.44
C LEU A 94 16.90 -9.07 -11.73
N ASP A 95 16.86 -10.17 -12.50
CA ASP A 95 16.92 -11.52 -11.93
C ASP A 95 18.23 -11.73 -11.15
N ARG A 96 19.35 -11.13 -11.60
CA ARG A 96 20.63 -11.16 -10.87
C ARG A 96 20.59 -10.37 -9.56
N ILE A 97 19.94 -9.20 -9.56
CA ILE A 97 19.76 -8.38 -8.35
C ILE A 97 18.92 -9.12 -7.31
N ASP A 98 17.86 -9.81 -7.74
CA ASP A 98 16.99 -10.58 -6.84
C ASP A 98 17.77 -11.71 -6.15
N VAL A 99 18.58 -12.44 -6.91
CA VAL A 99 19.45 -13.50 -6.37
C VAL A 99 20.43 -12.95 -5.33
N LEU A 100 21.06 -11.80 -5.62
CA LEU A 100 22.03 -11.19 -4.69
C LEU A 100 21.35 -10.68 -3.42
N THR A 101 20.20 -10.03 -3.55
CA THR A 101 19.44 -9.48 -2.41
C THR A 101 19.02 -10.59 -1.47
N ARG A 102 18.58 -11.74 -2.01
CA ARG A 102 18.24 -12.91 -1.22
C ARG A 102 19.46 -13.47 -0.47
N ALA A 103 20.60 -13.63 -1.16
CA ALA A 103 21.82 -14.14 -0.54
C ALA A 103 22.30 -13.24 0.61
N ILE A 104 22.22 -11.92 0.45
CA ILE A 104 22.55 -10.96 1.51
C ILE A 104 21.58 -11.11 2.69
N GLY A 105 20.28 -11.26 2.43
CA GLY A 105 19.28 -11.47 3.48
C GLY A 105 19.54 -12.75 4.29
N GLU A 106 19.91 -13.84 3.62
CA GLU A 106 20.29 -15.11 4.27
C GLU A 106 21.55 -14.95 5.14
N GLU A 107 22.55 -14.20 4.67
CA GLU A 107 23.76 -13.92 5.43
C GLU A 107 23.49 -13.07 6.68
N ILE A 108 22.67 -12.02 6.55
CA ILE A 108 22.28 -11.15 7.67
C ILE A 108 21.53 -11.97 8.73
N ALA A 109 20.61 -12.85 8.31
CA ALA A 109 19.89 -13.71 9.23
C ALA A 109 20.84 -14.64 10.01
N ARG A 110 21.81 -15.25 9.32
CA ARG A 110 22.82 -16.12 9.94
C ARG A 110 23.73 -15.39 10.92
N LEU A 111 24.19 -14.19 10.57
CA LEU A 111 24.98 -13.37 11.50
C LEU A 111 24.15 -12.99 12.73
N GLY A 112 22.86 -12.68 12.53
CA GLY A 112 21.92 -12.40 13.61
C GLY A 112 21.76 -13.57 14.60
N THR A 113 21.61 -14.80 14.10
CA THR A 113 21.51 -15.99 14.95
C THR A 113 22.81 -16.23 15.73
N ASN A 114 23.97 -16.13 15.08
CA ASN A 114 25.27 -16.34 15.73
C ASN A 114 25.51 -15.31 16.86
N LEU A 115 25.15 -14.05 16.63
CA LEU A 115 25.28 -13.01 17.65
C LEU A 115 24.32 -13.24 18.83
N ALA A 116 23.11 -13.74 18.58
CA ALA A 116 22.17 -14.09 19.64
C ALA A 116 22.69 -15.24 20.52
N GLU A 117 23.27 -16.26 19.91
CA GLU A 117 23.88 -17.39 20.61
C GLU A 117 25.08 -16.94 21.46
N ALA A 118 25.98 -16.13 20.89
CA ALA A 118 27.13 -15.60 21.62
C ALA A 118 26.70 -14.76 22.84
N ARG A 119 25.63 -13.96 22.70
CA ARG A 119 25.05 -13.20 23.82
C ARG A 119 24.48 -14.11 24.91
N ALA A 120 23.77 -15.17 24.53
CA ALA A 120 23.24 -16.13 25.50
C ALA A 120 24.36 -16.84 26.29
N GLN A 121 25.45 -17.23 25.62
CA GLN A 121 26.62 -17.83 26.26
C GLN A 121 27.31 -16.86 27.24
N MET A 122 27.42 -15.57 26.91
CA MET A 122 27.99 -14.59 27.82
C MET A 122 27.14 -14.42 29.10
N VAL A 123 25.80 -14.42 28.97
CA VAL A 123 24.90 -14.34 30.13
C VAL A 123 25.04 -15.56 31.04
N THR A 124 25.14 -16.78 30.47
CA THR A 124 25.31 -17.99 31.28
C THR A 124 26.66 -18.02 31.99
N MET A 125 27.75 -17.57 31.34
CA MET A 125 29.06 -17.44 31.99
C MET A 125 29.04 -16.42 33.14
N GLN A 126 28.33 -15.30 32.98
CA GLN A 126 28.16 -14.29 34.04
C GLN A 126 27.36 -14.83 35.24
N ALA A 127 26.34 -15.65 35.00
CA ALA A 127 25.56 -16.28 36.08
C ALA A 127 26.37 -17.31 36.89
N ILE A 128 27.33 -17.99 36.26
CA ILE A 128 28.20 -18.98 36.92
C ILE A 128 29.33 -18.29 37.70
N THR A 129 29.79 -17.12 37.24
CA THR A 129 30.88 -16.35 37.87
C THR A 129 30.40 -15.39 38.96
N GLY A 130 29.09 -15.12 39.05
CA GLY A 130 28.45 -14.46 40.19
C GLY A 130 28.44 -15.37 41.43
N THR A 131 29.38 -15.15 42.34
CA THR A 131 29.60 -15.94 43.57
C THR A 131 28.42 -15.87 44.55
N PRO A 132 28.10 -16.98 45.26
CA PRO A 132 27.11 -16.99 46.33
C PRO A 132 27.67 -16.27 47.57
N GLN A 133 26.93 -15.27 48.05
CA GLN A 133 27.25 -14.57 49.29
C GLN A 133 27.03 -15.53 50.48
N ALA A 134 28.14 -15.93 51.11
CA ALA A 134 28.16 -16.85 52.24
C ALA A 134 27.30 -16.36 53.43
N PRO A 135 26.67 -17.26 54.19
CA PRO A 135 25.83 -16.90 55.34
C PRO A 135 26.70 -16.28 56.45
N ARG A 136 26.31 -15.10 56.91
CA ARG A 136 26.94 -14.46 58.09
C ARG A 136 26.70 -15.33 59.31
N CYS A 137 27.75 -16.00 59.79
CA CYS A 137 27.80 -16.60 61.12
C CYS A 137 27.48 -15.54 62.18
N ALA A 138 26.29 -15.63 62.77
CA ALA A 138 25.96 -14.96 64.01
C ALA A 138 26.71 -15.68 65.14
N ARG A 139 27.91 -15.17 65.48
CA ARG A 139 28.67 -15.65 66.64
C ARG A 139 28.10 -14.98 67.90
N GLU A 140 27.47 -15.85 68.69
CA GLU A 140 27.16 -15.81 70.11
C GLU A 140 27.81 -14.66 70.91
N ARG A 141 26.96 -13.92 71.62
CA ARG A 141 27.34 -13.17 72.82
C ARG A 141 26.52 -13.69 74.00
N SER A 142 27.21 -14.31 74.94
CA SER A 142 26.87 -14.44 76.37
C SER A 142 28.19 -14.25 77.16
N PRO A 143 28.16 -13.91 78.46
CA PRO A 143 27.03 -13.50 79.31
C PRO A 143 27.08 -12.02 79.71
#